data_AF-A0A1U8A588-F1
#
_entry.id   AF-A0A1U8A588-F1
#
_cell.length_a   1.000
_cell.length_b   1.000
_cell.length_c   1.000
_cell.angle_alpha   90.00
_cell.angle_beta   90.00
_cell.angle_gamma   90.00
#
_symmetry.space_group_name_H-M   'P 1'
#
loop_
_entity.id
_entity.type
_entity.pdbx_description
1 polymer ?
#
loop_
_entity_poly.entity_id
_entity_poly.type
_entity_poly.pdbx_seq_one_letter_code
_entity_poly.pdbx_strand_id
1 'polypeptide(L)'
;MATHHQWAYGIPAPPPLSVVGEGFCVPYPVDLIVKKKIVGLSDARFEVMDANGNLLLQVDGSLWSLQKKRVMRDSAGFPILTMREKVLTARHRWTVHRGDSSDGSNLLFSVQRSHPLQIKTQLDVFLANNFHEDICNFNVTGSYSDQSCRVYKGDTLIAEANHKFTWGRFCKGKDNFTVKVNPGVDYAFIVTLIVILNENDIV
;
A
#
# COMPACT_ATOMS: atom_id res chain seq x y z
N MET A 1 31.79 -10.40 -48.36
CA MET A 1 30.73 -10.87 -47.44
C MET A 1 30.79 -10.00 -46.20
N ALA A 2 29.89 -9.04 -46.07
CA ALA A 2 29.84 -8.13 -44.92
C ALA A 2 28.75 -8.58 -43.95
N THR A 3 29.13 -8.79 -42.69
CA THR A 3 28.23 -9.18 -41.60
C THR A 3 27.44 -7.96 -41.13
N HIS A 4 26.11 -8.02 -41.29
CA HIS A 4 25.20 -7.02 -40.73
C HIS A 4 25.10 -7.22 -39.21
N HIS A 5 25.63 -6.27 -38.44
CA HIS A 5 25.36 -6.17 -37.01
C HIS A 5 23.94 -5.63 -36.83
N GLN A 6 23.04 -6.46 -36.32
CA GLN A 6 21.68 -6.07 -35.99
C GLN A 6 21.68 -5.52 -34.56
N TRP A 7 21.49 -4.21 -34.42
CA TRP A 7 21.29 -3.58 -33.12
C TRP A 7 19.99 -4.08 -32.50
N ALA A 8 20.08 -4.66 -31.30
CA ALA A 8 18.91 -4.98 -30.48
C ALA A 8 18.28 -3.65 -30.04
N TYR A 9 17.25 -3.21 -30.74
CA TYR A 9 16.39 -2.13 -30.26
C TYR A 9 15.76 -2.58 -28.94
N GLY A 10 16.06 -1.83 -27.87
CA GLY A 10 15.66 -2.15 -26.51
C GLY A 10 14.16 -2.42 -26.40
N ILE A 11 13.82 -3.52 -25.73
CA ILE A 11 12.44 -3.84 -25.35
C ILE A 11 11.91 -2.66 -24.54
N PRO A 12 10.79 -2.00 -24.94
CA PRO A 12 10.18 -0.95 -24.16
C PRO A 12 9.91 -1.48 -22.75
N ALA A 13 10.34 -0.74 -21.73
CA ALA A 13 10.01 -1.09 -20.37
C ALA A 13 8.48 -1.23 -20.25
N PRO A 14 7.97 -2.28 -19.57
CA PRO A 14 6.54 -2.45 -19.40
C PRO A 14 5.94 -1.18 -18.77
N PRO A 15 4.72 -0.80 -19.18
CA PRO A 15 4.09 0.41 -18.67
C PRO A 15 3.96 0.36 -17.14
N PRO A 16 4.10 1.50 -16.45
CA PRO A 16 4.04 1.55 -15.01
C PRO A 16 2.69 1.04 -14.51
N LEU A 17 2.71 0.28 -13.43
CA LEU A 17 1.53 -0.14 -12.68
C LEU A 17 1.09 1.02 -11.78
N SER A 18 0.55 2.08 -12.41
CA SER A 18 0.06 3.28 -11.75
C SER A 18 -1.40 3.13 -11.34
N VAL A 19 -1.69 3.23 -10.03
CA VAL A 19 -3.06 3.16 -9.49
C VAL A 19 -3.49 4.50 -8.90
N VAL A 20 -2.62 5.13 -8.12
CA VAL A 20 -2.82 6.45 -7.54
C VAL A 20 -2.36 7.52 -8.52
N GLY A 21 -1.15 7.36 -9.08
CA GLY A 21 -0.60 8.24 -10.10
C GLY A 21 0.84 7.92 -10.49
N GLU A 22 1.24 8.27 -11.71
CA GLU A 22 2.56 7.92 -12.27
C GLU A 22 3.73 8.54 -11.51
N GLY A 23 3.51 9.67 -10.81
CA GLY A 23 4.53 10.29 -9.95
C GLY A 23 4.96 9.42 -8.77
N PHE A 24 4.22 8.35 -8.46
CA PHE A 24 4.56 7.36 -7.44
C PHE A 24 5.20 6.09 -8.03
N CYS A 25 5.53 6.08 -9.32
CA CYS A 25 6.19 4.96 -9.99
C CYS A 25 7.63 5.36 -10.34
N VAL A 26 8.60 4.53 -9.94
CA VAL A 26 10.02 4.76 -10.29
C VAL A 26 10.60 3.55 -11.01
N PRO A 27 11.59 3.72 -11.90
CA PRO A 27 12.07 2.64 -12.78
C PRO A 27 13.03 1.64 -12.09
N TYR A 28 13.20 1.73 -10.77
CA TYR A 28 14.07 0.88 -9.98
C TYR A 28 13.34 0.37 -8.73
N PRO A 29 13.81 -0.73 -8.09
CA PRO A 29 13.20 -1.20 -6.86
C PRO A 29 13.36 -0.16 -5.75
N VAL A 30 12.32 0.02 -4.93
CA VAL A 30 12.33 0.97 -3.81
C VAL A 30 12.21 0.23 -2.50
N ASP A 31 13.13 0.50 -1.58
CA ASP A 31 13.00 0.11 -0.18
C ASP A 31 12.40 1.28 0.61
N LEU A 32 11.20 1.05 1.15
CA LEU A 32 10.49 2.00 1.99
C LEU A 32 10.60 1.59 3.46
N ILE A 33 10.78 2.55 4.34
CA ILE A 33 10.74 2.36 5.78
C ILE A 33 9.41 2.90 6.28
N VAL A 34 8.54 2.02 6.75
CA VAL A 34 7.23 2.41 7.30
C VAL A 34 7.32 2.38 8.82
N LYS A 35 7.02 3.52 9.45
CA LYS A 35 7.02 3.67 10.92
C LYS A 35 5.63 4.04 11.40
N LYS A 36 5.05 3.23 12.29
CA LYS A 36 3.80 3.55 12.97
C LYS A 36 4.07 4.28 14.28
N LYS A 37 3.35 5.35 14.54
CA LYS A 37 3.39 6.13 15.78
C LYS A 37 1.98 6.41 16.27
N ILE A 38 1.80 6.42 17.58
CA ILE A 38 0.59 6.98 18.21
C ILE A 38 0.89 8.45 18.51
N VAL A 39 -0.02 9.33 18.11
CA VAL A 39 0.08 10.79 18.27
C VAL A 39 -1.08 11.26 19.15
N GLY A 40 -0.79 12.06 20.17
CA GLY A 40 -1.79 12.51 21.12
C GLY A 40 -2.39 11.35 21.93
N LEU A 41 -3.71 11.40 22.15
CA LEU A 41 -4.44 10.41 22.96
C LEU A 41 -4.98 9.23 22.14
N SER A 42 -5.24 9.42 20.85
CA SER A 42 -6.00 8.45 20.06
C SER A 42 -5.73 8.46 18.55
N ASP A 43 -4.74 9.22 18.06
CA ASP A 43 -4.44 9.24 16.63
C ASP A 43 -3.28 8.30 16.29
N ALA A 44 -3.35 7.67 15.12
CA ALA A 44 -2.26 6.88 14.58
C ALA A 44 -1.72 7.54 13.32
N ARG A 45 -0.40 7.62 13.24
CA ARG A 45 0.36 8.18 12.13
C ARG A 45 1.33 7.14 11.59
N PHE A 46 1.31 6.94 10.29
CA PHE A 46 2.36 6.21 9.58
C PHE A 46 3.23 7.21 8.84
N GLU A 47 4.54 7.08 9.02
CA GLU A 47 5.55 7.81 8.25
C GLU A 47 6.23 6.83 7.31
N VAL A 48 6.24 7.15 6.02
CA VAL A 48 6.92 6.36 5.00
C VAL A 48 8.13 7.14 4.53
N MET A 49 9.30 6.54 4.73
CA MET A 49 10.58 7.12 4.32
C MET A 49 11.23 6.29 3.23
N ASP A 50 12.11 6.91 2.43
CA ASP A 50 13.05 6.18 1.60
C ASP A 50 14.19 5.56 2.46
N ALA A 51 15.08 4.82 1.81
CA ALA A 51 16.26 4.23 2.46
C ALA A 51 17.25 5.27 3.05
N ASN A 52 17.20 6.52 2.59
CA ASN A 52 18.02 7.62 3.09
C ASN A 52 17.38 8.34 4.29
N GLY A 53 16.14 7.99 4.66
CA GLY A 53 15.39 8.62 5.74
C GLY A 53 14.61 9.86 5.33
N ASN A 54 14.49 10.16 4.04
CA ASN A 54 13.64 11.24 3.54
C ASN A 54 12.17 10.85 3.63
N LEU A 55 11.34 11.71 4.21
CA LEU A 55 9.90 11.48 4.28
C LEU A 55 9.29 11.57 2.87
N LEU A 56 8.63 10.51 2.43
CA LEU A 56 7.92 10.44 1.15
C LEU A 56 6.41 10.66 1.33
N LEU A 57 5.83 9.95 2.30
CA LEU A 57 4.39 9.96 2.55
C LEU A 57 4.09 9.95 4.05
N GLN A 58 2.97 10.56 4.41
CA GLN A 58 2.41 10.51 5.76
C GLN A 58 0.98 10.02 5.70
N VAL A 59 0.58 9.12 6.59
CA VAL A 59 -0.80 8.66 6.71
C VAL A 59 -1.31 8.93 8.11
N ASP A 60 -2.36 9.74 8.22
CA ASP A 60 -2.97 10.11 9.49
C ASP A 60 -4.38 9.51 9.62
N GLY A 61 -4.79 9.21 10.85
CA GLY A 61 -6.21 9.18 11.18
C GLY A 61 -6.45 8.93 12.66
N SER A 62 -7.72 8.93 13.03
CA SER A 62 -8.14 8.64 14.38
C SER A 62 -8.37 7.15 14.59
N LEU A 63 -7.97 6.63 15.76
CA LEU A 63 -8.29 5.28 16.19
C LEU A 63 -9.72 5.16 16.75
N TRP A 64 -10.35 6.29 17.10
CA TRP A 64 -11.63 6.33 17.83
C TRP A 64 -12.82 6.67 16.93
N SER A 65 -12.62 6.87 15.63
CA SER A 65 -13.74 7.16 14.73
C SER A 65 -14.52 5.89 14.39
N LEU A 66 -15.85 5.93 14.58
CA LEU A 66 -16.77 4.84 14.23
C LEU A 66 -16.66 4.41 12.75
N GLN A 67 -16.33 5.38 11.89
CA GLN A 67 -15.89 5.14 10.53
C GLN A 67 -14.39 5.28 10.49
N LYS A 68 -13.64 4.18 10.41
CA LYS A 68 -12.18 4.27 10.28
C LYS A 68 -11.85 5.05 9.00
N LYS A 69 -11.22 6.21 9.17
CA LYS A 69 -10.79 7.10 8.08
C LYS A 69 -9.30 7.33 8.22
N ARG A 70 -8.57 7.13 7.13
CA ARG A 70 -7.15 7.48 7.02
C ARG A 70 -6.94 8.39 5.81
N VAL A 71 -6.06 9.37 5.93
CA VAL A 71 -5.70 10.29 4.84
C VAL A 71 -4.20 10.19 4.61
N MET A 72 -3.80 9.91 3.38
CA MET A 72 -2.41 9.92 2.95
C MET A 72 -2.07 11.28 2.35
N ARG A 73 -0.93 11.83 2.76
CA ARG A 73 -0.37 13.09 2.30
C ARG A 73 1.05 12.89 1.77
N ASP A 74 1.45 13.76 0.86
CA ASP A 74 2.85 13.88 0.46
C ASP A 74 3.70 14.54 1.56
N SER A 75 5.00 14.70 1.30
CA SER A 75 5.95 15.35 2.21
C SER A 75 5.69 16.84 2.42
N ALA A 76 4.93 17.49 1.53
CA ALA A 76 4.52 18.88 1.64
C ALA A 76 3.16 19.04 2.38
N GLY A 77 2.48 17.93 2.69
CA GLY A 77 1.21 17.90 3.41
C GLY A 77 -0.03 17.93 2.51
N PHE A 78 0.12 17.85 1.18
CA PHE A 78 -1.03 17.81 0.29
C PHE A 78 -1.69 16.43 0.29
N PRO A 79 -3.02 16.35 0.32
CA PRO A 79 -3.75 15.09 0.35
C PRO A 79 -3.64 14.36 -1.00
N ILE A 80 -3.13 13.12 -0.95
CA ILE A 80 -3.00 12.23 -2.12
C ILE A 80 -4.24 11.36 -2.26
N LEU A 81 -4.67 10.74 -1.15
CA LEU A 81 -5.82 9.83 -1.12
C LEU A 81 -6.43 9.69 0.28
N THR A 82 -7.66 9.21 0.30
CA THR A 82 -8.41 8.94 1.53
C THR A 82 -8.94 7.51 1.52
N MET A 83 -8.62 6.76 2.59
CA MET A 83 -9.12 5.42 2.86
C MET A 83 -10.28 5.48 3.85
N ARG A 84 -11.36 4.75 3.59
CA ARG A 84 -12.52 4.66 4.49
C ARG A 84 -13.04 3.24 4.60
N GLU A 85 -13.25 2.77 5.83
CA GLU A 85 -13.94 1.51 6.07
C GLU A 85 -15.46 1.71 5.96
N LYS A 86 -16.14 0.83 5.22
CA LYS A 86 -17.60 0.76 5.23
C LYS A 86 -18.06 0.03 6.48
N VAL A 87 -18.72 0.77 7.36
CA VAL A 87 -19.35 0.26 8.59
C VAL A 87 -20.28 -0.91 8.27
N LEU A 88 -20.31 -1.91 9.15
CA LEU A 88 -21.24 -3.05 9.09
C LEU A 88 -21.09 -3.98 7.87
N THR A 89 -19.89 -4.06 7.28
CA THR A 89 -19.62 -5.03 6.22
C THR A 89 -18.93 -6.27 6.78
N ALA A 90 -19.46 -7.47 6.48
CA ALA A 90 -18.91 -8.74 6.99
C ALA A 90 -17.45 -9.02 6.56
N ARG A 91 -16.97 -8.34 5.50
CA ARG A 91 -15.61 -8.47 4.95
C ARG A 91 -14.71 -7.26 5.25
N HIS A 92 -15.14 -6.33 6.12
CA HIS A 92 -14.39 -5.10 6.41
C HIS A 92 -13.97 -4.36 5.13
N ARG A 93 -14.96 -3.99 4.30
CA ARG A 93 -14.68 -3.40 2.98
C ARG A 93 -14.20 -1.96 3.13
N TRP A 94 -13.05 -1.66 2.57
CA TRP A 94 -12.47 -0.34 2.44
C TRP A 94 -12.67 0.23 1.04
N THR A 95 -12.83 1.55 0.96
CA THR A 95 -12.78 2.30 -0.31
C THR A 95 -11.70 3.37 -0.25
N VAL A 96 -10.99 3.53 -1.36
CA VAL A 96 -9.89 4.48 -1.49
C VAL A 96 -10.22 5.47 -2.58
N HIS A 97 -10.22 6.77 -2.24
CA HIS A 97 -10.56 7.85 -3.15
C HIS A 97 -9.38 8.80 -3.32
N ARG A 98 -9.30 9.47 -4.47
CA ARG A 98 -8.30 10.49 -4.74
C ARG A 98 -8.52 11.73 -3.86
N GLY A 99 -7.42 12.30 -3.34
CA GLY A 99 -7.41 13.46 -2.45
C GLY A 99 -8.24 13.25 -1.18
N ASP A 100 -8.99 14.28 -0.80
CA ASP A 100 -9.89 14.26 0.36
C ASP A 100 -11.34 13.85 0.02
N SER A 101 -11.60 13.46 -1.24
CA SER A 101 -12.95 13.15 -1.72
C SER A 101 -13.52 11.86 -1.10
N SER A 102 -14.85 11.75 -1.15
CA SER A 102 -15.61 10.53 -0.89
C SER A 102 -16.57 10.18 -2.02
N ASP A 103 -16.44 10.85 -3.16
CA ASP A 103 -17.35 10.72 -4.30
C ASP A 103 -16.96 9.52 -5.15
N GLY A 104 -17.95 8.80 -5.68
CA GLY A 104 -17.71 7.62 -6.51
C GLY A 104 -16.88 7.92 -7.78
N SER A 105 -16.94 9.14 -8.31
CA SER A 105 -16.12 9.58 -9.44
C SER A 105 -14.62 9.66 -9.12
N ASN A 106 -14.26 9.76 -7.85
CA ASN A 106 -12.88 9.80 -7.37
C ASN A 106 -12.42 8.47 -6.78
N LEU A 107 -13.21 7.40 -6.90
CA LEU A 107 -12.83 6.06 -6.45
C LEU A 107 -11.63 5.56 -7.26
N LEU A 108 -10.58 5.13 -6.57
CA LEU A 108 -9.41 4.48 -7.16
C LEU A 108 -9.59 2.96 -7.15
N PHE A 109 -9.89 2.42 -5.98
CA PHE A 109 -10.10 0.99 -5.76
C PHE A 109 -10.84 0.71 -4.44
N SER A 110 -11.35 -0.51 -4.32
CA SER A 110 -11.89 -1.08 -3.09
C SER A 110 -10.99 -2.23 -2.61
N VAL A 111 -11.01 -2.48 -1.30
CA VAL A 111 -10.27 -3.58 -0.67
C VAL A 111 -11.22 -4.30 0.29
N GLN A 112 -11.23 -5.62 0.30
CA GLN A 112 -12.01 -6.39 1.27
C GLN A 112 -11.27 -7.68 1.67
N ARG A 113 -11.62 -8.26 2.81
CA ARG A 113 -11.15 -9.61 3.15
C ARG A 113 -11.63 -10.63 2.11
N SER A 114 -10.75 -11.53 1.69
CA SER A 114 -11.11 -12.61 0.75
C SER A 114 -12.16 -13.54 1.34
N HIS A 115 -12.07 -13.83 2.64
CA HIS A 115 -13.09 -14.61 3.35
C HIS A 115 -13.47 -14.00 4.70
N PRO A 116 -14.78 -14.00 5.09
CA PRO A 116 -15.22 -13.40 6.35
C PRO A 116 -14.65 -14.09 7.62
N LEU A 117 -14.33 -15.38 7.52
CA LEU A 117 -13.92 -16.23 8.65
C LEU A 117 -12.43 -16.65 8.58
N GLN A 118 -11.61 -15.96 7.79
CA GLN A 118 -10.22 -16.36 7.59
C GLN A 118 -9.35 -16.03 8.80
N ILE A 119 -8.60 -17.02 9.32
CA ILE A 119 -7.64 -16.83 10.43
C ILE A 119 -6.39 -16.08 9.95
N LYS A 120 -5.96 -16.32 8.71
CA LYS A 120 -4.85 -15.57 8.08
C LYS A 120 -5.41 -14.44 7.24
N THR A 121 -4.94 -13.23 7.46
CA THR A 121 -5.43 -12.07 6.72
C THR A 121 -5.06 -12.18 5.25
N GLN A 122 -6.08 -12.15 4.40
CA GLN A 122 -5.96 -12.09 2.95
C GLN A 122 -6.94 -11.03 2.44
N LEU A 123 -6.46 -10.13 1.59
CA LEU A 123 -7.25 -9.04 1.05
C LEU A 123 -7.29 -9.12 -0.46
N ASP A 124 -8.48 -8.91 -1.01
CA ASP A 124 -8.73 -8.74 -2.43
C ASP A 124 -8.91 -7.27 -2.76
N VAL A 125 -8.28 -6.84 -3.83
CA VAL A 125 -8.30 -5.45 -4.30
C VAL A 125 -9.00 -5.38 -5.66
N PHE A 126 -9.97 -4.49 -5.79
CA PHE A 126 -10.73 -4.27 -7.02
C PHE A 126 -10.57 -2.83 -7.47
N LEU A 127 -10.06 -2.63 -8.69
CA LEU A 127 -9.96 -1.30 -9.29
C LEU A 127 -11.34 -0.74 -9.61
N ALA A 128 -11.48 0.58 -9.65
CA ALA A 128 -12.78 1.23 -9.88
C ALA A 128 -13.46 0.87 -11.23
N ASN A 129 -12.69 0.42 -12.22
CA ASN A 129 -13.19 -0.05 -13.52
C ASN A 129 -13.65 -1.52 -13.52
N ASN A 130 -13.50 -2.23 -12.41
CA ASN A 130 -13.91 -3.61 -12.23
C ASN A 130 -15.33 -3.66 -11.65
N PHE A 131 -16.32 -3.41 -12.50
CA PHE A 131 -17.72 -3.25 -12.07
C PHE A 131 -18.37 -4.53 -11.53
N HIS A 132 -17.89 -5.69 -11.98
CA HIS A 132 -18.47 -6.98 -11.59
C HIS A 132 -17.81 -7.58 -10.34
N GLU A 133 -16.61 -7.11 -9.95
CA GLU A 133 -15.83 -7.63 -8.80
C GLU A 133 -15.63 -9.17 -8.83
N ASP A 134 -15.76 -9.82 -10.00
CA ASP A 134 -15.69 -11.29 -10.13
C ASP A 134 -14.26 -11.83 -9.93
N ILE A 135 -13.27 -11.06 -10.37
CA ILE A 135 -11.84 -11.40 -10.27
C ILE A 135 -11.12 -10.22 -9.63
N CYS A 136 -10.37 -10.45 -8.54
CA CYS A 136 -9.58 -9.41 -7.92
C CYS A 136 -8.39 -9.02 -8.81
N ASN A 137 -8.08 -7.71 -8.86
CA ASN A 137 -6.96 -7.20 -9.64
C ASN A 137 -5.63 -7.44 -8.92
N PHE A 138 -5.66 -7.41 -7.58
CA PHE A 138 -4.51 -7.68 -6.73
C PHE A 138 -4.94 -8.49 -5.52
N ASN A 139 -3.99 -9.27 -5.00
CA ASN A 139 -4.16 -10.03 -3.76
C ASN A 139 -3.06 -9.64 -2.76
N VAL A 140 -3.46 -9.43 -1.52
CA VAL A 140 -2.54 -9.20 -0.41
C VAL A 140 -2.62 -10.40 0.52
N THR A 141 -1.47 -10.97 0.86
CA THR A 141 -1.38 -12.11 1.77
C THR A 141 -0.48 -11.80 2.95
N GLY A 142 -0.75 -12.47 4.06
CA GLY A 142 0.07 -12.44 5.27
C GLY A 142 -0.50 -11.51 6.32
N SER A 143 0.29 -11.27 7.35
CA SER A 143 -0.11 -10.42 8.48
C SER A 143 0.89 -9.29 8.66
N TYR A 144 0.37 -8.13 9.00
CA TYR A 144 1.13 -6.99 9.51
C TYR A 144 1.79 -7.34 10.85
N SER A 145 1.08 -8.04 11.76
CA SER A 145 1.62 -8.47 13.06
C SER A 145 2.79 -9.45 12.92
N ASP A 146 2.67 -10.40 11.98
CA ASP A 146 3.76 -11.32 11.62
C ASP A 146 4.77 -10.69 10.64
N GLN A 147 4.57 -9.42 10.28
CA GLN A 147 5.44 -8.59 9.44
C GLN A 147 5.86 -9.28 8.12
N SER A 148 4.94 -10.03 7.54
CA SER A 148 5.14 -10.86 6.35
C SER A 148 4.04 -10.58 5.33
N CYS A 149 3.93 -9.33 4.90
CA CYS A 149 2.95 -8.92 3.90
C CYS A 149 3.53 -9.10 2.49
N ARG A 150 2.76 -9.70 1.58
CA ARG A 150 3.10 -9.80 0.16
C ARG A 150 1.94 -9.34 -0.69
N VAL A 151 2.23 -8.55 -1.72
CA VAL A 151 1.24 -8.01 -2.66
C VAL A 151 1.49 -8.60 -4.04
N TYR A 152 0.44 -9.12 -4.66
CA TYR A 152 0.48 -9.81 -5.94
C TYR A 152 -0.44 -9.17 -6.97
N LYS A 153 -0.01 -9.18 -8.23
CA LYS A 153 -0.85 -8.94 -9.42
C LYS A 153 -0.91 -10.24 -10.22
N GLY A 154 -2.04 -10.94 -10.16
CA GLY A 154 -2.09 -12.36 -10.57
C GLY A 154 -1.07 -13.16 -9.76
N ASP A 155 -0.18 -13.90 -10.44
CA ASP A 155 0.89 -14.67 -9.78
C ASP A 155 2.20 -13.88 -9.60
N THR A 156 2.24 -12.61 -10.04
CA THR A 156 3.46 -11.79 -9.97
C THR A 156 3.53 -11.05 -8.64
N LEU A 157 4.56 -11.33 -7.84
CA LEU A 157 4.89 -10.54 -6.64
C LEU A 157 5.32 -9.13 -7.05
N ILE A 158 4.63 -8.11 -6.56
CA ILE A 158 4.91 -6.69 -6.88
C ILE A 158 5.47 -5.89 -5.70
N ALA A 159 5.21 -6.35 -4.48
CA ALA A 159 5.83 -5.80 -3.29
C ALA A 159 5.84 -6.82 -2.14
N GLU A 160 6.82 -6.68 -1.25
CA GLU A 160 6.93 -7.48 -0.03
C GLU A 160 7.37 -6.62 1.15
N ALA A 161 6.72 -6.82 2.30
CA ALA A 161 7.17 -6.30 3.57
C ALA A 161 8.00 -7.37 4.27
N ASN A 162 9.23 -7.00 4.65
CA ASN A 162 10.14 -7.86 5.39
C ASN A 162 10.62 -7.13 6.65
N HIS A 163 10.85 -7.91 7.72
CA HIS A 163 11.45 -7.40 8.92
C HIS A 163 12.97 -7.28 8.77
N LYS A 164 13.53 -6.08 9.00
CA LYS A 164 14.95 -5.92 9.35
C LYS A 164 15.04 -5.74 10.87
N PHE A 165 15.27 -6.82 11.60
CA PHE A 165 15.64 -6.75 13.02
C PHE A 165 16.99 -6.02 13.10
N THR A 166 16.97 -4.70 13.28
CA THR A 166 18.19 -3.95 13.49
C THR A 166 18.58 -4.14 14.94
N TRP A 167 19.44 -5.14 15.21
CA TRP A 167 20.01 -5.39 16.53
C TRP A 167 21.06 -4.30 16.83
N GLY A 168 20.58 -3.09 17.10
CA GLY A 168 21.38 -1.93 17.47
C GLY A 168 20.84 -1.38 18.79
N ARG A 169 21.72 -1.32 19.79
CA ARG A 169 21.53 -1.10 21.24
C ARG A 169 20.75 0.16 21.71
N PHE A 170 19.91 0.80 20.88
CA PHE A 170 19.28 2.09 21.25
C PHE A 170 17.81 2.32 20.83
N CYS A 171 17.13 1.35 20.20
CA CYS A 171 15.73 1.53 19.80
C CYS A 171 14.78 0.65 20.62
N LYS A 172 14.46 1.11 21.82
CA LYS A 172 13.37 0.58 22.65
C LYS A 172 12.03 0.92 21.95
N GLY A 173 11.45 -0.05 21.23
CA GLY A 173 9.98 -0.15 21.02
C GLY A 173 9.33 0.61 19.85
N LYS A 174 9.85 0.59 18.62
CA LYS A 174 9.09 1.05 17.44
C LYS A 174 9.18 0.04 16.30
N ASP A 175 8.05 -0.60 16.00
CA ASP A 175 7.88 -1.53 14.88
C ASP A 175 8.09 -0.78 13.56
N ASN A 176 9.33 -0.81 13.08
CA ASN A 176 9.69 -0.33 11.76
C ASN A 176 9.83 -1.55 10.86
N PHE A 177 9.09 -1.62 9.78
CA PHE A 177 9.24 -2.68 8.79
C PHE A 177 9.64 -2.08 7.44
N THR A 178 10.42 -2.85 6.67
CA THR A 178 10.89 -2.43 5.36
C THR A 178 9.98 -3.02 4.30
N VAL A 179 9.54 -2.20 3.36
CA VAL A 179 8.72 -2.63 2.24
C VAL A 179 9.52 -2.47 0.97
N LYS A 180 9.77 -3.57 0.28
CA LYS A 180 10.39 -3.57 -1.03
C LYS A 180 9.31 -3.53 -2.09
N VAL A 181 9.37 -2.51 -2.95
CA VAL A 181 8.44 -2.29 -4.07
C VAL A 181 9.20 -2.51 -5.37
N ASN A 182 8.63 -3.29 -6.28
CA ASN A 182 9.27 -3.60 -7.56
C ASN A 182 9.28 -2.37 -8.51
N PRO A 183 10.21 -2.34 -9.49
CA PRO A 183 10.25 -1.28 -10.50
C PRO A 183 8.91 -1.05 -11.20
N GLY A 184 8.56 0.21 -11.40
CA GLY A 184 7.35 0.62 -12.11
C GLY A 184 6.05 0.41 -11.33
N VAL A 185 6.11 -0.04 -10.07
CA VAL A 185 4.93 -0.22 -9.21
C VAL A 185 4.70 1.06 -8.39
N ASP A 186 3.45 1.49 -8.32
CA ASP A 186 3.01 2.64 -7.52
C ASP A 186 3.20 2.39 -6.02
N TYR A 187 4.16 3.08 -5.41
CA TYR A 187 4.44 2.87 -3.98
C TYR A 187 3.37 3.45 -3.06
N ALA A 188 2.63 4.48 -3.47
CA ALA A 188 1.52 5.03 -2.68
C ALA A 188 0.37 4.02 -2.61
N PHE A 189 0.12 3.30 -3.70
CA PHE A 189 -0.80 2.16 -3.72
C PHE A 189 -0.36 1.06 -2.75
N ILE A 190 0.91 0.62 -2.81
CA ILE A 190 1.42 -0.42 -1.90
C ILE A 190 1.30 -0.01 -0.43
N VAL A 191 1.70 1.21 -0.08
CA VAL A 191 1.58 1.74 1.28
C VAL A 191 0.12 1.73 1.74
N THR A 192 -0.81 2.09 0.86
CA THR A 192 -2.25 2.08 1.17
C THR A 192 -2.73 0.68 1.57
N LEU A 193 -2.34 -0.36 0.82
CA LEU A 193 -2.70 -1.74 1.13
C LEU A 193 -2.14 -2.21 2.48
N ILE A 194 -0.91 -1.81 2.80
CA ILE A 194 -0.25 -2.15 4.06
C ILE A 194 -0.94 -1.48 5.24
N VAL A 195 -1.34 -0.21 5.11
CA VAL A 195 -2.10 0.48 6.15
C VAL A 195 -3.46 -0.20 6.37
N ILE A 196 -4.18 -0.54 5.29
CA ILE A 196 -5.45 -1.27 5.39
C ILE A 196 -5.26 -2.64 6.05
N LEU A 197 -4.18 -3.36 5.71
CA LEU A 197 -3.85 -4.63 6.35
C LEU A 197 -3.63 -4.46 7.86
N ASN A 198 -2.85 -3.47 8.28
CA ASN A 198 -2.67 -3.14 9.70
C ASN A 198 -4.01 -2.89 10.42
N GLU A 199 -4.94 -2.16 9.80
CA GLU A 199 -6.23 -1.86 10.41
C GLU A 199 -7.14 -3.09 10.55
N ASN A 200 -6.97 -4.08 9.65
CA ASN A 200 -7.73 -5.32 9.64
C ASN A 200 -7.12 -6.41 10.54
N ASP A 201 -5.83 -6.33 10.87
CA ASP A 201 -5.13 -7.26 11.79
C ASP A 201 -5.38 -6.94 13.28
N ILE A 202 -5.88 -5.74 13.60
CA ILE A 202 -6.16 -5.29 14.98
C ILE A 202 -7.58 -5.72 15.44
N VAL A 203 -8.35 -6.40 14.58
CA VAL A 203 -9.74 -6.85 14.85
C VAL A 203 -9.78 -8.30 15.28
#